data_AF-A0A7Y5HFA3-F1
#
_entry.id   AF-A0A7Y5HFA3-F1
#
_cell.length_a   1.000
_cell.length_b   1.000
_cell.length_c   1.000
_cell.angle_alpha   90.00
_cell.angle_beta   90.00
_cell.angle_gamma   90.00
#
_symmetry.space_group_name_H-M   'P 1'
#
loop_
_entity.id
_entity.type
_entity.pdbx_description
1 polymer ?
#
loop_
_entity_poly.entity_id
_entity_poly.type
_entity_poly.pdbx_seq_one_letter_code
_entity_poly.pdbx_strand_id
1 'polypeptide(L)'
;MKRIAIALALLGLAGLAQEKFSPRENKDRTEFTGKIVCIGCQLQQQQGGADSECTLHAKHAQGLATEDGWLWTFVDNTRGHHLITNKKLLGQEIQVLGWTFPKSKYIEVSKYKLRKDGEWVQYDYCKVCGFEPGDHGDSDLCEDCREK
;
A
#
# COMPACT_ATOMS: atom_id res chain seq x y z
N MET A 1 62.59 -3.12 -28.95
CA MET A 1 61.95 -2.57 -27.74
C MET A 1 61.22 -1.29 -28.11
N LYS A 2 59.89 -1.32 -28.23
CA LYS A 2 59.04 -0.13 -28.47
C LYS A 2 57.80 -0.24 -27.59
N ARG A 3 57.57 0.81 -26.79
CA ARG A 3 56.38 1.05 -25.96
C ARG A 3 55.21 1.42 -26.86
N ILE A 4 53.99 0.92 -26.59
CA ILE A 4 52.67 1.54 -26.88
C ILE A 4 51.69 0.85 -25.91
N ALA A 5 51.49 1.43 -24.72
CA ALA A 5 50.36 2.30 -24.37
C ALA A 5 49.04 1.53 -24.21
N ILE A 6 48.72 1.27 -22.94
CA ILE A 6 47.41 0.85 -22.43
C ILE A 6 46.40 1.95 -22.79
N ALA A 7 45.36 1.62 -23.55
CA ALA A 7 44.18 2.47 -23.70
C ALA A 7 43.02 1.87 -22.91
N LEU A 8 42.88 2.31 -21.65
CA LEU A 8 41.61 2.23 -20.93
C LEU A 8 40.61 3.13 -21.66
N ALA A 9 39.66 2.55 -22.39
CA ALA A 9 38.45 3.26 -22.78
C ALA A 9 37.37 3.01 -21.72
N LEU A 10 37.46 3.78 -20.64
CA LEU A 10 36.29 4.20 -19.87
C LEU A 10 35.34 4.90 -20.83
N LEU A 11 34.12 4.37 -21.05
CA LEU A 11 32.92 5.14 -21.41
C LEU A 11 31.74 4.18 -21.61
N GLY A 12 30.88 4.14 -20.60
CA GLY A 12 29.59 3.44 -20.65
C GLY A 12 28.66 3.84 -19.51
N LEU A 13 28.82 5.04 -18.93
CA LEU A 13 27.82 5.62 -18.04
C LEU A 13 26.80 6.36 -18.89
N ALA A 14 25.93 5.61 -19.56
CA ALA A 14 24.80 6.19 -20.28
C ALA A 14 23.50 5.69 -19.65
N GLY A 15 22.75 6.63 -19.06
CA GLY A 15 21.31 6.47 -18.90
C GLY A 15 20.80 6.22 -17.49
N LEU A 16 21.17 7.03 -16.50
CA LEU A 16 20.18 7.35 -15.46
C LEU A 16 19.20 8.35 -16.08
N ALA A 17 18.24 7.84 -16.83
CA ALA A 17 17.05 8.61 -17.15
C ALA A 17 16.42 8.99 -15.80
N GLN A 18 16.59 10.25 -15.40
CA GLN A 18 15.79 10.81 -14.33
C GLN A 18 14.36 10.82 -14.85
N GLU A 19 13.59 9.79 -14.48
CA GLU A 19 12.15 9.81 -14.70
C GLU A 19 11.63 11.09 -14.05
N LYS A 20 11.16 12.02 -14.88
CA LYS A 20 10.50 13.21 -14.38
C LYS A 20 9.33 12.73 -13.54
N PHE A 21 9.34 13.08 -12.27
CA PHE A 21 8.23 12.80 -11.35
C PHE A 21 6.99 13.52 -11.88
N SER A 22 6.13 12.80 -12.59
CA SER A 22 4.78 13.26 -12.91
C SER A 22 3.88 12.98 -11.70
N PRO A 23 3.08 13.96 -11.25
CA PRO A 23 2.03 13.69 -10.26
C PRO A 23 1.14 12.54 -10.74
N ARG A 24 0.84 11.60 -9.86
CA ARG A 24 -0.08 10.48 -10.18
C ARG A 24 -1.51 11.01 -10.27
N GLU A 25 -2.30 10.44 -11.16
CA GLU A 25 -3.70 10.82 -11.34
C GLU A 25 -4.65 9.78 -10.74
N ASN A 26 -5.89 10.20 -10.48
CA ASN A 26 -6.95 9.33 -9.96
C ASN A 26 -7.26 8.15 -10.89
N LYS A 27 -7.07 8.30 -12.20
CA LYS A 27 -7.24 7.23 -13.20
C LYS A 27 -6.20 6.13 -13.10
N ASP A 28 -5.07 6.38 -12.43
CA ASP A 28 -3.97 5.42 -12.30
C ASP A 28 -4.14 4.51 -11.06
N ARG A 29 -5.25 4.68 -10.31
CA ARG A 29 -5.58 3.80 -9.19
C ARG A 29 -6.01 2.43 -9.70
N THR A 30 -5.72 1.41 -8.93
CA THR A 30 -6.07 0.02 -9.22
C THR A 30 -6.72 -0.62 -8.00
N GLU A 31 -7.66 -1.52 -8.22
CA GLU A 31 -8.33 -2.28 -7.17
C GLU A 31 -7.54 -3.55 -6.81
N PHE A 32 -7.35 -3.79 -5.51
CA PHE A 32 -6.69 -4.98 -4.97
C PHE A 32 -7.62 -5.65 -3.96
N THR A 33 -7.94 -6.90 -4.20
CA THR A 33 -8.77 -7.71 -3.31
C THR A 33 -7.87 -8.63 -2.49
N GLY A 34 -8.15 -8.73 -1.20
CA GLY A 34 -7.44 -9.65 -0.32
C GLY A 34 -7.99 -9.63 1.09
N LYS A 35 -7.20 -10.16 2.01
CA LYS A 35 -7.51 -10.23 3.43
C LYS A 35 -6.55 -9.38 4.24
N ILE A 36 -7.08 -8.59 5.17
CA ILE A 36 -6.24 -7.86 6.12
C ILE A 36 -5.61 -8.85 7.10
N VAL A 37 -4.29 -8.81 7.23
CA VAL A 37 -3.51 -9.73 8.06
C VAL A 37 -2.44 -8.98 8.84
N CYS A 38 -1.97 -9.56 9.96
CA CYS A 38 -0.77 -9.06 10.63
C CYS A 38 0.47 -9.51 9.83
N ILE A 39 1.26 -8.57 9.30
CA ILE A 39 2.44 -8.86 8.47
C ILE A 39 3.44 -9.70 9.25
N GLY A 40 3.76 -9.30 10.49
CA GLY A 40 4.71 -10.01 11.33
C GLY A 40 4.31 -11.47 11.57
N CYS A 41 3.04 -11.73 11.87
CA CYS A 41 2.54 -13.09 12.06
C CYS A 41 2.61 -13.92 10.78
N GLN A 42 2.34 -13.33 9.61
CA GLN A 42 2.47 -14.03 8.32
C GLN A 42 3.92 -14.42 8.05
N LEU A 43 4.86 -13.48 8.22
CA LEU A 43 6.29 -13.74 8.00
C LEU A 43 6.87 -14.78 8.99
N GLN A 44 6.36 -14.80 10.22
CA GLN A 44 6.76 -15.80 11.21
C GLN A 44 6.36 -17.23 10.81
N GLN A 45 5.25 -17.38 10.08
CA GLN A 45 4.76 -18.68 9.59
C GLN A 45 5.47 -19.16 8.32
N GLN A 46 6.23 -18.30 7.65
CA GLN A 46 6.97 -18.66 6.43
C GLN A 46 8.24 -19.44 6.74
N GLN A 47 8.79 -20.10 5.71
CA GLN A 47 10.07 -20.80 5.82
C GLN A 47 11.18 -19.83 6.24
N GLY A 48 11.89 -20.15 7.31
CA GLY A 48 12.91 -19.28 7.91
C GLY A 48 12.40 -18.39 9.04
N GLY A 49 11.08 -18.26 9.22
CA GLY A 49 10.40 -17.70 10.40
C GLY A 49 10.95 -16.38 10.93
N ALA A 50 10.36 -15.26 10.50
CA ALA A 50 10.76 -13.95 11.03
C ALA A 50 10.47 -13.84 12.55
N ASP A 51 11.40 -13.21 13.28
CA ASP A 51 11.13 -12.74 14.64
C ASP A 51 10.23 -11.50 14.56
N SER A 52 8.94 -11.71 14.77
CA SER A 52 7.92 -10.71 14.44
C SER A 52 7.74 -9.62 15.49
N GLU A 53 8.16 -9.89 16.73
CA GLU A 53 8.04 -9.00 17.90
C GLU A 53 6.71 -8.21 17.96
N CYS A 54 5.59 -8.86 17.61
CA CYS A 54 4.31 -8.17 17.38
C CYS A 54 3.82 -7.36 18.59
N THR A 55 4.05 -7.86 19.80
CA THR A 55 3.68 -7.19 21.05
C THR A 55 4.57 -5.97 21.34
N LEU A 56 5.86 -6.06 21.03
CA LEU A 56 6.87 -5.09 21.45
C LEU A 56 7.06 -3.98 20.41
N HIS A 57 7.31 -4.33 19.14
CA HIS A 57 7.76 -3.40 18.12
C HIS A 57 6.79 -3.29 16.94
N ALA A 58 6.41 -4.40 16.32
CA ALA A 58 5.59 -4.33 15.11
C ALA A 58 4.13 -3.92 15.38
N LYS A 59 3.66 -3.95 16.64
CA LYS A 59 2.30 -3.56 17.07
C LYS A 59 1.17 -4.18 16.24
N HIS A 60 1.40 -5.41 15.77
CA HIS A 60 0.53 -6.10 14.83
C HIS A 60 0.21 -5.28 13.57
N ALA A 61 1.21 -4.57 13.01
CA ALA A 61 1.08 -3.81 11.78
C ALA A 61 0.44 -4.66 10.68
N GLN A 62 -0.66 -4.14 10.15
CA GLN A 62 -1.52 -4.86 9.23
C GLN A 62 -1.10 -4.60 7.78
N GLY A 63 -1.29 -5.61 6.94
CA GLY A 63 -1.09 -5.57 5.50
C GLY A 63 -2.22 -6.31 4.77
N LEU A 64 -2.06 -6.46 3.47
CA LEU A 64 -3.02 -7.16 2.60
C LEU A 64 -2.37 -8.45 2.06
N ALA A 65 -2.93 -9.59 2.43
CA ALA A 65 -2.63 -10.86 1.77
C ALA A 65 -3.57 -11.04 0.58
N THR A 66 -3.03 -11.11 -0.63
CA THR A 66 -3.78 -11.30 -1.87
C THR A 66 -3.82 -12.78 -2.25
N GLU A 67 -4.80 -13.18 -3.07
CA GLU A 67 -5.01 -14.59 -3.47
C GLU A 67 -3.83 -15.19 -4.24
N ASP A 68 -3.07 -14.36 -4.94
CA ASP A 68 -1.85 -14.73 -5.65
C ASP A 68 -0.63 -14.95 -4.73
N GLY A 69 -0.83 -14.90 -3.40
CA GLY A 69 0.17 -15.22 -2.39
C GLY A 69 1.08 -14.06 -2.02
N TRP A 70 0.88 -12.86 -2.58
CA TRP A 70 1.66 -11.69 -2.17
C TRP A 70 1.17 -11.13 -0.84
N LEU A 71 2.15 -10.66 -0.05
CA LEU A 71 1.91 -9.85 1.13
C LEU A 71 2.27 -8.41 0.80
N TRP A 72 1.25 -7.56 0.73
CA TRP A 72 1.37 -6.13 0.51
C TRP A 72 1.29 -5.36 1.81
N THR A 73 1.99 -4.25 1.87
CA THR A 73 1.93 -3.27 2.96
C THR A 73 1.27 -1.99 2.46
N PHE A 74 0.85 -1.14 3.39
CA PHE A 74 0.27 0.16 3.09
C PHE A 74 1.29 1.27 3.32
N VAL A 75 1.24 2.32 2.51
CA VAL A 75 1.98 3.55 2.80
C VAL A 75 1.40 4.16 4.09
N ASP A 76 2.22 4.36 5.12
CA ASP A 76 1.80 4.89 6.42
C ASP A 76 1.57 6.41 6.39
N ASN A 77 0.64 6.83 5.54
CA ASN A 77 0.04 8.16 5.54
C ASN A 77 -1.30 8.11 6.30
N THR A 78 -2.05 9.22 6.40
CA THR A 78 -3.28 9.25 7.21
C THR A 78 -4.31 8.17 6.83
N ARG A 79 -4.41 7.79 5.55
CA ARG A 79 -5.31 6.74 5.07
C ARG A 79 -4.74 5.35 5.37
N GLY A 80 -3.50 5.10 4.99
CA GLY A 80 -2.86 3.81 5.24
C GLY A 80 -2.72 3.50 6.72
N HIS A 81 -2.42 4.51 7.57
CA HIS A 81 -2.32 4.36 9.01
C HIS A 81 -3.58 3.75 9.63
N HIS A 82 -4.77 4.13 9.14
CA HIS A 82 -6.03 3.53 9.57
C HIS A 82 -6.05 2.03 9.27
N LEU A 83 -5.68 1.62 8.04
CA LEU A 83 -5.67 0.21 7.65
C LEU A 83 -4.57 -0.57 8.38
N ILE A 84 -3.44 0.05 8.70
CA ILE A 84 -2.30 -0.57 9.40
C ILE A 84 -2.65 -0.86 10.86
N THR A 85 -3.40 0.03 11.52
CA THR A 85 -3.56 0.01 12.99
C THR A 85 -4.95 -0.39 13.48
N ASN A 86 -5.98 -0.31 12.63
CA ASN A 86 -7.35 -0.63 13.04
C ASN A 86 -7.55 -2.15 13.17
N LYS A 87 -7.46 -2.64 14.40
CA LYS A 87 -7.65 -4.06 14.77
C LYS A 87 -9.00 -4.63 14.37
N LYS A 88 -10.04 -3.80 14.18
CA LYS A 88 -11.36 -4.26 13.74
C LYS A 88 -11.35 -4.76 12.29
N LEU A 89 -10.35 -4.33 11.50
CA LEU A 89 -10.18 -4.76 10.12
C LEU A 89 -9.42 -6.09 10.01
N LEU A 90 -8.74 -6.53 11.07
CA LEU A 90 -7.95 -7.75 11.04
C LEU A 90 -8.82 -8.96 10.67
N GLY A 91 -8.39 -9.71 9.65
CA GLY A 91 -9.08 -10.88 9.13
C GLY A 91 -10.27 -10.57 8.23
N GLN A 92 -10.61 -9.31 7.99
CA GLN A 92 -11.67 -8.93 7.07
C GLN A 92 -11.22 -9.06 5.61
N GLU A 93 -12.15 -9.47 4.74
CA GLU A 93 -11.98 -9.35 3.28
C GLU A 93 -12.23 -7.91 2.85
N ILE A 94 -11.30 -7.38 2.07
CA ILE A 94 -11.25 -5.98 1.67
C ILE A 94 -10.90 -5.87 0.19
N GLN A 95 -11.51 -4.89 -0.47
CA GLN A 95 -11.09 -4.41 -1.78
C GLN A 95 -10.52 -2.99 -1.60
N VAL A 96 -9.23 -2.81 -1.83
CA VAL A 96 -8.54 -1.53 -1.69
C VAL A 96 -8.39 -0.88 -3.06
N LEU A 97 -8.84 0.37 -3.20
CA LEU A 97 -8.55 1.20 -4.37
C LEU A 97 -7.41 2.15 -4.01
N GLY A 98 -6.35 2.15 -4.81
CA GLY A 98 -5.19 3.00 -4.54
C GLY A 98 -4.11 2.94 -5.61
N TRP A 99 -3.00 3.61 -5.35
CA TRP A 99 -1.81 3.52 -6.21
C TRP A 99 -0.88 2.44 -5.67
N THR A 100 -0.28 1.65 -6.56
CA THR A 100 0.63 0.59 -6.14
C THR A 100 2.06 0.84 -6.52
N PHE A 101 2.94 0.25 -5.72
CA PHE A 101 4.37 0.23 -5.92
C PHE A 101 4.83 -1.23 -5.95
N PRO A 102 4.68 -1.93 -7.09
CA PRO A 102 4.81 -3.39 -7.13
C PRO A 102 6.20 -3.91 -6.76
N LYS A 103 7.26 -3.13 -7.00
CA LYS A 103 8.63 -3.49 -6.63
C LYS A 103 8.84 -3.56 -5.12
N SER A 104 8.22 -2.65 -4.37
CA SER A 104 8.33 -2.57 -2.90
C SER A 104 7.15 -3.22 -2.18
N LYS A 105 6.12 -3.65 -2.91
CA LYS A 105 4.87 -4.21 -2.38
C LYS A 105 4.12 -3.25 -1.46
N TYR A 106 4.11 -1.96 -1.81
CA TYR A 106 3.31 -0.94 -1.13
C TYR A 106 2.04 -0.59 -1.91
N ILE A 107 0.98 -0.28 -1.16
CA ILE A 107 -0.27 0.31 -1.65
C ILE A 107 -0.48 1.64 -0.93
N GLU A 108 -0.65 2.71 -1.69
CA GLU A 108 -1.15 3.98 -1.17
C GLU A 108 -2.67 4.01 -1.30
N VAL A 109 -3.35 3.97 -0.15
CA VAL A 109 -4.80 3.79 -0.06
C VAL A 109 -5.51 5.08 -0.48
N SER A 110 -6.46 4.97 -1.41
CA SER A 110 -7.44 6.02 -1.68
C SER A 110 -8.74 5.76 -0.93
N LYS A 111 -9.32 4.58 -1.15
CA LYS A 111 -10.61 4.12 -0.59
C LYS A 111 -10.55 2.61 -0.38
N TYR A 112 -11.53 2.06 0.33
CA TYR A 112 -11.68 0.61 0.37
C TYR A 112 -13.15 0.18 0.45
N LYS A 113 -13.43 -1.09 0.17
CA LYS A 113 -14.71 -1.74 0.43
C LYS A 113 -14.48 -2.92 1.37
N LEU A 114 -15.36 -3.12 2.34
CA LEU A 114 -15.36 -4.31 3.20
C LEU A 114 -16.45 -5.28 2.78
N ARG A 115 -16.14 -6.57 2.80
CA ARG A 115 -17.15 -7.61 2.62
C ARG A 115 -17.94 -7.76 3.92
N LYS A 116 -19.23 -7.43 3.90
CA LYS A 116 -20.15 -7.57 5.04
C LYS A 116 -21.42 -8.27 4.56
N ASP A 117 -21.77 -9.37 5.21
CA ASP A 117 -22.99 -10.14 4.91
C ASP A 117 -23.17 -10.49 3.41
N GLY A 118 -22.05 -10.72 2.71
CA GLY A 118 -22.04 -11.03 1.28
C GLY A 118 -22.06 -9.82 0.33
N GLU A 119 -22.05 -8.60 0.87
CA GLU A 119 -22.05 -7.35 0.12
C GLU A 119 -20.76 -6.57 0.30
N TRP A 120 -20.42 -5.72 -0.67
CA TRP A 120 -19.28 -4.80 -0.58
C TRP A 120 -19.76 -3.43 -0.12
N VAL A 121 -19.37 -3.04 1.10
CA VAL A 121 -19.68 -1.72 1.66
C VAL A 121 -18.48 -0.80 1.46
N GLN A 122 -18.67 0.29 0.71
CA GLN A 122 -17.62 1.27 0.46
C GLN A 122 -17.35 2.16 1.68
N TYR A 123 -16.07 2.44 1.89
CA TYR A 123 -15.55 3.35 2.90
C TYR A 123 -14.66 4.39 2.23
N ASP A 124 -15.05 5.65 2.41
CA ASP A 124 -14.36 6.80 1.86
C ASP A 124 -13.73 7.62 2.96
N TYR A 125 -12.63 8.29 2.61
CA TYR A 125 -11.83 9.05 3.56
C TYR A 125 -12.22 10.52 3.57
N CYS A 126 -12.58 11.02 4.75
CA CYS A 126 -12.69 12.43 5.06
C CYS A 126 -11.50 12.88 5.91
N LYS A 127 -10.90 14.04 5.60
CA LYS A 127 -9.79 14.60 6.42
C LYS A 127 -10.19 14.91 7.86
N VAL A 128 -11.47 15.15 8.11
CA VAL A 128 -12.02 15.49 9.43
C VAL A 128 -12.57 14.24 10.13
N CYS A 129 -13.35 13.42 9.41
CA CYS A 129 -14.05 12.29 10.00
C CYS A 129 -13.24 10.98 9.99
N GLY A 130 -12.23 10.87 9.13
CA GLY A 130 -11.57 9.58 8.85
C GLY A 130 -12.36 8.75 7.83
N PHE A 131 -12.23 7.42 7.89
CA PHE A 131 -12.97 6.52 7.02
C PHE A 131 -14.39 6.29 7.51
N GLU A 132 -15.36 6.62 6.67
CA GLU A 132 -16.78 6.43 6.94
C GLU A 132 -17.45 5.63 5.82
N PRO A 133 -18.51 4.85 6.13
CA PRO A 133 -19.29 4.19 5.08
C PRO A 133 -19.90 5.23 4.14
N GLY A 134 -19.76 5.03 2.82
CA GLY A 134 -20.39 5.89 1.82
C GLY A 134 -19.58 6.03 0.54
N ASP A 135 -20.15 6.79 -0.41
CA ASP A 135 -19.49 7.18 -1.65
C ASP A 135 -19.41 8.70 -1.77
N HIS A 136 -18.21 9.21 -1.55
CA HIS A 136 -17.83 10.60 -1.68
C HIS A 136 -17.19 10.92 -3.03
N GLY A 137 -17.16 9.96 -3.97
CA GLY A 137 -16.50 10.13 -5.26
C GLY A 137 -15.01 10.46 -5.08
N ASP A 138 -14.43 11.29 -5.94
CA ASP A 138 -13.02 11.66 -5.83
C ASP A 138 -12.72 12.78 -4.83
N SER A 139 -13.71 13.15 -4.00
CA SER A 139 -13.56 14.15 -2.95
C SER A 139 -12.97 13.54 -1.68
N ASP A 140 -12.09 14.29 -1.01
CA ASP A 140 -11.56 13.98 0.32
C ASP A 140 -12.51 14.42 1.46
N LEU A 141 -13.78 14.69 1.15
CA LEU A 141 -14.79 15.24 2.08
C LEU A 141 -16.11 14.45 1.98
N CYS A 142 -16.65 14.09 3.15
CA CYS A 142 -18.02 13.56 3.24
C CYS A 142 -19.07 14.62 2.92
N GLU A 143 -20.33 14.23 2.75
CA GLU A 143 -21.47 15.14 2.49
C GLU A 143 -21.57 16.21 3.60
N ASP A 144 -21.60 15.80 4.86
CA ASP A 144 -21.60 16.69 6.03
C ASP A 144 -20.43 17.68 6.07
N CYS A 145 -19.29 17.34 5.46
CA CYS A 145 -18.11 18.22 5.40
C CYS A 145 -18.05 19.04 4.11
N ARG A 146 -18.84 18.69 3.08
CA ARG A 146 -18.96 19.46 1.83
C ARG A 146 -19.94 20.63 1.99
N GLU A 147 -20.93 20.48 2.86
CA GLU A 147 -21.97 21.49 3.10
C GLU A 147 -21.62 22.54 4.17
N LYS A 148 -20.49 22.36 4.87
CA LYS A 148 -19.98 23.28 5.91
C LYS A 148 -18.95 24.24 5.34
#